data_AF-A0A151J1V3-F1
#
_entry.id   AF-A0A151J1V3-F1
#
_cell.length_a   1.000
_cell.length_b   1.000
_cell.length_c   1.000
_cell.angle_alpha   90.00
_cell.angle_beta   90.00
_cell.angle_gamma   90.00
#
_symmetry.space_group_name_H-M   'P 1'
#
loop_
_entity.id
_entity.type
_entity.pdbx_description
1 polymer ?
#
loop_
_entity_poly.entity_id
_entity_poly.type
_entity_poly.pdbx_seq_one_letter_code
_entity_poly.pdbx_strand_id
1 'polypeptide(L)'
;RISTLMKLSMKSLKYIAGYVAFRFKSKDKTLDIEMQLETMYDPDWLQFISRGKCMYPSDKLLQCAHIMNIEFDKYHGSSLNKENFIFQTLAKIIQPKLKIKISEEVLLCLIRTRTYIRVREINRTIASKNHRRKQKRYQNILIQSLSLK
;
A
#
# COMPACT_ATOMS: atom_id res chain seq x y z
N ARG A 1 15.95 15.21 -5.39
CA ARG A 1 14.52 14.99 -5.69
C ARG A 1 13.94 13.87 -4.79
N ILE A 2 13.84 14.11 -3.48
CA ILE A 2 13.28 13.14 -2.51
C ILE A 2 12.09 13.82 -1.81
N SER A 3 11.06 14.12 -2.60
CA SER A 3 9.84 14.79 -2.14
C SER A 3 8.59 14.17 -2.76
N THR A 4 8.63 12.86 -3.04
CA THR A 4 7.46 12.06 -3.45
C THR A 4 7.21 10.97 -2.42
N LEU A 5 7.19 11.36 -1.14
CA LEU A 5 6.72 10.51 -0.05
C LEU A 5 5.19 10.37 -0.20
N MET A 6 4.81 9.24 -0.81
CA MET A 6 3.53 8.52 -0.64
C MET A 6 2.23 9.28 -0.93
N LYS A 7 2.08 9.83 -2.14
CA LYS A 7 0.80 9.59 -2.84
C LYS A 7 0.95 8.24 -3.52
N LEU A 8 0.23 7.21 -3.08
CA LEU A 8 0.11 6.01 -3.90
C LEU A 8 -0.44 6.46 -5.25
N SER A 9 0.29 6.15 -6.32
CA SER A 9 -0.21 6.39 -7.66
C SER A 9 -1.52 5.60 -7.85
N MET A 10 -2.39 6.04 -8.76
CA MET A 10 -3.61 5.29 -9.11
C MET A 10 -3.28 3.84 -9.50
N LYS A 11 -2.11 3.60 -10.11
CA LYS A 11 -1.57 2.27 -10.38
C LYS A 11 -1.38 1.46 -9.10
N SER A 12 -0.71 2.01 -8.10
CA SER A 12 -0.47 1.32 -6.84
C SER A 12 -1.77 0.99 -6.08
N LEU A 13 -2.77 1.87 -6.14
CA LEU A 13 -4.11 1.58 -5.58
C LEU A 13 -4.82 0.47 -6.34
N LYS A 14 -4.74 0.46 -7.68
CA LYS A 14 -5.28 -0.62 -8.52
C LYS A 14 -4.68 -1.98 -8.15
N TYR A 15 -3.38 -2.04 -7.84
CA TYR A 15 -2.76 -3.27 -7.35
C TYR A 15 -3.29 -3.73 -6.00
N ILE A 16 -3.44 -2.82 -5.03
CA ILE A 16 -3.99 -3.16 -3.71
C ILE A 16 -5.43 -3.66 -3.86
N ALA A 17 -6.26 -2.95 -4.62
CA ALA A 17 -7.64 -3.35 -4.89
C ALA A 17 -7.70 -4.70 -5.61
N GLY A 18 -6.86 -4.93 -6.63
CA GLY A 18 -6.81 -6.19 -7.35
C GLY A 18 -6.37 -7.38 -6.49
N TYR A 19 -5.46 -7.16 -5.54
CA TYR A 19 -5.08 -8.18 -4.55
C TYR A 19 -6.28 -8.52 -3.65
N VAL A 20 -7.01 -7.51 -3.19
CA VAL A 20 -8.20 -7.73 -2.36
C VAL A 20 -9.30 -8.44 -3.15
N ALA A 21 -9.55 -8.06 -4.41
CA ALA A 21 -10.48 -8.78 -5.29
C ALA A 21 -10.11 -10.27 -5.36
N PHE A 22 -8.83 -10.60 -5.63
CA PHE A 22 -8.33 -11.98 -5.65
C PHE A 22 -8.62 -12.75 -4.35
N ARG A 23 -8.44 -12.10 -3.20
CA ARG A 23 -8.67 -12.71 -1.87
C ARG A 23 -10.13 -13.02 -1.59
N PHE A 24 -11.05 -12.28 -2.19
CA PHE A 24 -12.49 -12.39 -1.94
C PHE A 24 -13.28 -12.96 -3.12
N LYS A 25 -12.60 -13.39 -4.19
CA LYS A 25 -13.24 -13.90 -5.42
C LYS A 25 -14.25 -15.02 -5.21
N SER A 26 -14.04 -15.88 -4.20
CA SER A 26 -14.95 -16.97 -3.86
C SER A 26 -16.15 -16.52 -3.01
N LYS A 27 -16.05 -15.35 -2.38
CA LYS A 27 -17.06 -14.81 -1.44
C LYS A 27 -17.93 -13.72 -2.07
N ASP A 28 -17.37 -12.90 -2.94
CA ASP A 28 -18.05 -11.77 -3.57
C ASP A 28 -17.53 -11.55 -4.99
N LYS A 29 -18.30 -12.02 -5.97
CA LYS A 29 -18.01 -11.90 -7.42
C LYS A 29 -18.25 -10.49 -7.97
N THR A 30 -18.73 -9.53 -7.15
CA THR A 30 -18.94 -8.13 -7.58
C THR A 30 -17.70 -7.26 -7.38
N LEU A 31 -16.63 -7.85 -6.83
CA LEU A 31 -15.39 -7.15 -6.49
C LEU A 31 -14.34 -7.16 -7.61
N ASP A 32 -14.52 -8.02 -8.61
CA ASP A 32 -13.72 -8.08 -9.82
C ASP A 32 -14.56 -7.77 -11.06
N ILE A 33 -13.86 -7.45 -12.14
CA ILE A 33 -14.43 -7.50 -13.48
C ILE A 33 -13.99 -8.87 -14.01
N GLU A 34 -14.96 -9.73 -14.33
CA GLU A 34 -14.70 -10.96 -15.07
C GLU A 34 -13.88 -10.57 -16.30
N MET A 35 -12.66 -11.10 -16.39
CA MET A 35 -11.60 -10.59 -17.26
C MET A 35 -12.12 -10.44 -18.69
N GLN A 36 -12.53 -9.23 -19.07
CA GLN A 36 -13.04 -8.97 -20.40
C GLN A 36 -11.89 -9.23 -21.38
N LEU A 37 -12.22 -10.00 -22.42
CA LEU A 37 -11.33 -10.48 -23.47
C LEU A 37 -10.45 -9.36 -24.09
N GLU A 38 -10.87 -8.10 -23.97
CA GLU A 38 -10.15 -6.89 -24.40
C GLU A 38 -8.74 -6.76 -23.80
N THR A 39 -8.50 -7.29 -22.59
CA THR A 39 -7.15 -7.26 -21.98
C THR A 39 -6.14 -8.22 -22.62
N MET A 40 -6.55 -9.05 -23.59
CA MET A 40 -5.62 -9.87 -24.38
C MET A 40 -4.84 -9.06 -25.42
N TYR A 41 -5.34 -7.88 -25.83
CA TYR A 41 -4.75 -7.07 -26.91
C TYR A 41 -3.93 -5.88 -26.40
N ASP A 42 -4.14 -5.42 -25.16
CA ASP A 42 -3.33 -4.40 -24.48
C ASP A 42 -3.11 -4.79 -23.00
N PRO A 43 -2.06 -5.58 -22.69
CA PRO A 43 -1.83 -6.06 -21.33
C PRO A 43 -1.43 -4.91 -20.40
N ASP A 44 -2.34 -4.52 -19.52
CA ASP A 44 -2.06 -3.46 -18.54
C ASP A 44 -1.02 -3.93 -17.50
N TRP A 45 -0.17 -3.00 -17.01
CA TRP A 45 1.04 -3.28 -16.20
C TRP A 45 0.79 -4.21 -15.01
N LEU A 46 -0.45 -4.22 -14.50
CA LEU A 46 -0.92 -5.09 -13.43
C LEU A 46 -0.75 -6.58 -13.76
N GLN A 47 -0.99 -6.98 -15.01
CA GLN A 47 -0.82 -8.37 -15.46
C GLN A 47 0.65 -8.80 -15.41
N PHE A 48 1.57 -7.92 -15.78
CA PHE A 48 3.01 -8.23 -15.76
C PHE A 48 3.56 -8.42 -14.35
N ILE A 49 3.09 -7.64 -13.38
CA ILE A 49 3.59 -7.73 -12.00
C ILE A 49 2.85 -8.79 -11.16
N SER A 50 1.61 -9.07 -11.51
CA SER A 50 0.78 -10.07 -10.86
C SER A 50 1.14 -11.43 -11.43
N ARG A 51 1.90 -12.23 -10.67
CA ARG A 51 2.16 -13.64 -11.00
C ARG A 51 0.90 -14.52 -10.81
N GLY A 52 -0.24 -14.12 -11.39
CA GLY A 52 -1.54 -14.80 -11.33
C GLY A 52 -2.33 -14.65 -10.03
N LYS A 53 -1.93 -13.76 -9.11
CA LYS A 53 -2.54 -13.61 -7.76
C LYS A 53 -3.17 -12.23 -7.49
N CYS A 54 -3.46 -11.48 -8.54
CA CYS A 54 -4.09 -10.17 -8.51
C CYS A 54 -5.06 -10.11 -9.70
N MET A 55 -6.28 -9.65 -9.45
CA MET A 55 -7.34 -9.56 -10.46
C MET A 55 -7.62 -8.10 -10.80
N TYR A 56 -8.35 -7.84 -11.89
CA TYR A 56 -8.83 -6.48 -12.16
C TYR A 56 -9.92 -6.13 -11.17
N PRO A 57 -9.71 -5.13 -10.29
CA PRO A 57 -10.74 -4.73 -9.34
C PRO A 57 -11.90 -4.06 -10.07
N SER A 58 -13.13 -4.27 -9.57
CA SER A 58 -14.29 -3.53 -10.04
C SER A 58 -14.19 -2.04 -9.70
N ASP A 59 -14.91 -1.19 -10.45
CA ASP A 59 -14.95 0.25 -10.20
C ASP A 59 -15.41 0.56 -8.77
N LYS A 60 -16.36 -0.23 -8.26
CA LYS A 60 -16.82 -0.16 -6.87
C LYS A 60 -15.66 -0.38 -5.89
N LEU A 61 -14.85 -1.42 -6.09
CA LEU A 61 -13.70 -1.69 -5.22
C LEU A 61 -12.61 -0.62 -5.36
N LEU A 62 -12.39 -0.09 -6.57
CA LEU A 62 -11.46 1.02 -6.80
C LEU A 62 -11.90 2.31 -6.10
N GLN A 63 -13.18 2.66 -6.16
CA GLN A 63 -13.73 3.81 -5.45
C GLN A 63 -13.54 3.67 -3.93
N CYS A 64 -13.81 2.47 -3.40
CA CYS A 64 -13.55 2.16 -1.99
C CYS A 64 -12.07 2.31 -1.64
N ALA A 65 -11.17 1.75 -2.46
CA ALA A 65 -9.73 1.86 -2.24
C ALA A 65 -9.23 3.32 -2.28
N HIS A 66 -9.83 4.16 -3.13
CA HIS A 66 -9.51 5.58 -3.22
C HIS A 66 -9.89 6.34 -1.95
N ILE A 67 -11.15 6.20 -1.50
CA ILE A 67 -11.65 6.82 -0.26
C ILE A 67 -10.84 6.30 0.94
N MET A 68 -10.60 4.98 1.00
CA MET A 68 -9.77 4.36 2.03
C MET A 68 -8.38 5.00 2.07
N ASN A 69 -7.71 5.20 0.92
CA ASN A 69 -6.37 5.76 0.92
C ASN A 69 -6.34 7.22 1.39
N ILE A 70 -7.32 8.04 1.00
CA ILE A 70 -7.42 9.42 1.45
C ILE A 70 -7.50 9.47 2.98
N GLU A 71 -8.40 8.68 3.56
CA GLU A 71 -8.61 8.65 5.01
C GLU A 71 -7.44 7.99 5.75
N PHE A 72 -6.82 6.97 5.15
CA PHE A 72 -5.59 6.36 5.65
C PHE A 72 -4.47 7.39 5.78
N ASP A 73 -4.23 8.19 4.74
CA ASP A 73 -3.15 9.19 4.74
C ASP A 73 -3.47 10.34 5.72
N LYS A 74 -4.75 10.73 5.89
CA LYS A 74 -5.17 11.69 6.92
C LYS A 74 -4.92 11.17 8.34
N TYR A 75 -5.31 9.92 8.60
CA TYR A 75 -5.25 9.31 9.93
C TYR A 75 -3.82 9.03 10.39
N HIS A 76 -2.94 8.62 9.47
CA HIS A 76 -1.56 8.24 9.80
C HIS A 76 -0.51 9.32 9.52
N GLY A 77 -0.79 10.25 8.60
CA GLY A 77 0.16 11.28 8.19
C GLY A 77 1.46 10.71 7.64
N SER A 78 2.60 11.20 8.15
CA SER A 78 3.94 10.80 7.71
C SER A 78 4.45 9.49 8.34
N SER A 79 3.80 8.99 9.38
CA SER A 79 4.22 7.76 10.09
C SER A 79 3.04 6.78 10.18
N LEU A 80 3.01 5.92 11.19
CA LEU A 80 1.83 5.14 11.55
C LEU A 80 1.37 5.58 12.93
N ASN A 81 0.07 5.80 13.05
CA ASN A 81 -0.59 6.03 14.33
C ASN A 81 -0.38 4.77 15.20
N LYS A 82 -0.06 4.98 16.47
CA LYS A 82 0.27 3.95 17.46
C LYS A 82 -0.87 3.61 18.42
N GLU A 83 -2.05 4.19 18.20
CA GLU A 83 -3.26 3.83 18.94
C GLU A 83 -3.61 2.34 18.76
N ASN A 84 -4.36 1.80 19.71
CA ASN A 84 -4.88 0.45 19.60
C ASN A 84 -5.97 0.39 18.53
N PHE A 85 -6.15 -0.79 17.91
CA PHE A 85 -7.25 -1.06 16.97
C PHE A 85 -7.30 -0.13 15.74
N ILE A 86 -6.14 0.31 15.23
CA ILE A 86 -6.06 1.23 14.08
C ILE A 86 -6.86 0.78 12.86
N PHE A 87 -7.01 -0.52 12.63
CA PHE A 87 -7.76 -1.04 11.48
C PHE A 87 -9.26 -0.82 11.64
N GLN A 88 -9.79 -1.13 12.81
CA GLN A 88 -11.19 -0.93 13.15
C GLN A 88 -11.54 0.56 13.22
N THR A 89 -10.66 1.37 13.80
CA THR A 89 -10.83 2.83 13.83
C THR A 89 -10.91 3.41 12.43
N LEU A 90 -9.97 3.04 11.54
CA LEU A 90 -10.03 3.46 10.13
C LEU A 90 -11.29 2.97 9.42
N ALA A 91 -11.69 1.71 9.63
CA ALA A 91 -12.91 1.19 9.02
C ALA A 91 -14.15 2.02 9.43
N LYS A 92 -14.27 2.35 10.72
CA LYS A 92 -15.35 3.22 11.24
C LYS A 92 -15.33 4.63 10.65
N ILE A 93 -14.14 5.18 10.37
CA ILE A 93 -14.00 6.50 9.71
C ILE A 93 -14.42 6.43 8.24
N ILE A 94 -14.05 5.35 7.54
CA ILE A 94 -14.25 5.21 6.09
C ILE A 94 -15.68 4.81 5.75
N GLN A 95 -16.28 3.89 6.51
CA GLN A 95 -17.59 3.32 6.22
C GLN A 95 -18.71 4.35 5.98
N PRO A 96 -18.88 5.41 6.80
CA PRO A 96 -19.90 6.44 6.53
C PRO A 96 -19.61 7.29 5.28
N LYS A 97 -18.38 7.27 4.76
CA LYS A 97 -17.97 7.99 3.54
C LYS A 97 -18.19 7.18 2.27
N LEU A 98 -18.43 5.87 2.41
CA LEU A 98 -18.71 4.99 1.28
C LEU A 98 -20.19 5.14 0.89
N LYS A 99 -20.43 5.60 -0.33
CA LYS A 99 -21.77 5.57 -0.96
C LYS A 99 -22.16 4.18 -1.48
N ILE A 100 -21.23 3.22 -1.37
CA ILE A 100 -21.32 1.87 -1.91
C ILE A 100 -21.30 0.85 -0.77
N LYS A 101 -22.14 -0.18 -0.89
CA LYS A 101 -22.15 -1.28 0.09
C LYS A 101 -20.96 -2.21 -0.13
N ILE A 102 -19.99 -2.18 0.78
CA ILE A 102 -18.87 -3.14 0.84
C ILE A 102 -18.88 -3.80 2.21
N SER A 103 -18.57 -5.10 2.25
CA SER A 103 -18.46 -5.82 3.52
C SER A 103 -17.28 -5.29 4.34
N GLU A 104 -17.45 -5.24 5.65
CA GLU A 104 -16.40 -4.76 6.55
C GLU A 104 -15.11 -5.60 6.40
N GLU A 105 -15.22 -6.91 6.15
CA GLU A 105 -14.08 -7.81 5.93
C GLU A 105 -13.20 -7.36 4.74
N VAL A 106 -13.82 -6.91 3.65
CA VAL A 106 -13.14 -6.41 2.44
C VAL A 106 -12.46 -5.06 2.75
N LEU A 107 -13.16 -4.15 3.42
CA LEU A 107 -12.61 -2.86 3.84
C LEU A 107 -11.41 -3.03 4.77
N LEU A 108 -11.52 -3.91 5.78
CA LEU A 108 -10.42 -4.25 6.67
C LEU A 108 -9.25 -4.88 5.91
N CYS A 109 -9.50 -5.69 4.87
CA CYS A 109 -8.44 -6.24 4.04
C CYS A 109 -7.69 -5.15 3.24
N LEU A 110 -8.40 -4.15 2.71
CA LEU A 110 -7.78 -2.99 2.06
C LEU A 110 -6.87 -2.22 3.03
N ILE A 111 -7.39 -1.90 4.21
CA ILE A 111 -6.67 -1.16 5.26
C ILE A 111 -5.42 -1.94 5.70
N ARG A 112 -5.54 -3.25 5.99
CA ARG A 112 -4.41 -4.09 6.39
C ARG A 112 -3.33 -4.15 5.31
N THR A 113 -3.73 -4.40 4.07
CA THR A 113 -2.80 -4.46 2.93
C THR A 113 -2.02 -3.15 2.79
N ARG A 114 -2.73 -2.01 2.83
CA ARG A 114 -2.12 -0.69 2.77
C ARG A 114 -1.16 -0.43 3.93
N THR A 115 -1.54 -0.83 5.14
CA THR A 115 -0.71 -0.68 6.35
C THR A 115 0.59 -1.47 6.23
N TYR A 116 0.53 -2.75 5.83
CA TYR A 116 1.74 -3.56 5.69
C TYR A 116 2.69 -3.02 4.62
N ILE A 117 2.15 -2.47 3.53
CA ILE A 117 2.95 -1.77 2.53
C ILE A 117 3.65 -0.56 3.15
N ARG A 118 2.92 0.29 3.91
CA ARG A 118 3.49 1.44 4.63
C ARG A 118 4.57 1.04 5.63
N VAL A 119 4.34 0.01 6.44
CA VAL A 119 5.34 -0.54 7.38
C VAL A 119 6.60 -0.96 6.63
N ARG A 120 6.45 -1.68 5.51
CA ARG A 120 7.59 -2.16 4.71
C ARG A 120 8.41 -0.99 4.16
N GLU A 121 7.76 0.07 3.71
CA GLU A 121 8.43 1.27 3.21
C GLU A 121 9.18 2.04 4.31
N ILE A 122 8.56 2.18 5.48
CA ILE A 122 9.20 2.76 6.67
C ILE A 122 10.45 1.96 7.05
N ASN A 123 10.32 0.63 7.13
CA ASN A 123 11.43 -0.26 7.49
C ASN A 123 12.58 -0.20 6.47
N ARG A 124 12.28 -0.13 5.17
CA ARG A 124 13.29 0.08 4.11
C ARG A 124 14.02 1.41 4.31
N THR A 125 13.28 2.48 4.59
CA THR A 125 13.87 3.81 4.82
C THR A 125 14.79 3.81 6.05
N ILE A 126 14.37 3.16 7.14
CA ILE A 126 15.18 3.01 8.35
C ILE A 126 16.46 2.21 8.04
N ALA A 127 16.33 1.07 7.35
CA ALA A 127 17.47 0.24 6.97
C ALA A 127 18.50 1.02 6.13
N SER A 128 18.06 1.77 5.12
CA SER A 128 18.95 2.60 4.31
C SER A 128 19.63 3.71 5.12
N LYS A 129 18.90 4.38 6.03
CA LYS A 129 19.47 5.39 6.93
C LYS A 129 20.52 4.80 7.86
N ASN A 130 20.25 3.63 8.44
CA ASN A 130 21.17 2.93 9.33
C ASN A 130 22.43 2.49 8.58
N HIS A 131 22.30 1.99 7.36
CA HIS A 131 23.44 1.64 6.51
C HIS A 131 24.34 2.84 6.25
N ARG A 132 23.78 4.00 5.86
CA ARG A 132 24.53 5.24 5.65
C ARG A 132 25.24 5.72 6.93
N ARG A 133 24.56 5.63 8.08
CA ARG A 133 25.17 5.98 9.38
C ARG A 133 26.34 5.06 9.72
N LYS A 134 26.22 3.75 9.45
CA LYS A 134 27.30 2.77 9.65
C LYS A 134 28.51 3.08 8.75
N GLN A 135 28.29 3.36 7.46
CA GLN A 135 29.38 3.76 6.54
C GLN A 135 30.12 5.02 7.00
N LYS A 136 29.39 6.08 7.39
CA LYS A 136 30.01 7.31 7.91
C LYS A 136 30.85 7.06 9.17
N ARG A 137 30.39 6.20 10.08
CA ARG A 137 31.16 5.83 11.28
C ARG A 137 32.49 5.16 10.89
N TYR A 138 32.49 4.22 9.94
CA TYR A 138 33.73 3.60 9.46
C TYR A 138 34.68 4.61 8.81
N GLN A 139 34.17 5.51 7.97
CA GLN A 139 34.98 6.56 7.35
C GLN A 139 35.63 7.47 8.38
N ASN A 140 34.89 7.88 9.41
CA ASN A 140 35.43 8.72 10.48
C ASN A 140 36.52 8.01 11.28
N ILE A 141 36.33 6.72 11.60
CA ILE A 141 37.35 5.91 12.29
C ILE A 141 38.63 5.81 11.44
N LEU A 142 38.48 5.55 10.14
CA LEU A 142 39.61 5.48 9.19
C LEU A 142 40.38 6.81 9.14
N ILE A 143 39.68 7.93 8.98
CA ILE A 143 40.29 9.28 8.95
C ILE A 143 41.06 9.55 10.24
N GLN A 144 40.46 9.25 11.39
CA GLN A 144 41.10 9.46 12.69
C GLN A 144 42.35 8.60 12.87
N SER A 145 42.35 7.35 12.37
CA SER A 145 43.51 6.46 12.42
C SER A 145 44.66 6.89 11.49
N LEU A 146 44.36 7.58 10.39
CA LEU A 146 45.36 8.12 9.46
C LEU A 146 45.97 9.44 9.95
N SER A 147 45.20 10.24 10.70
CA SER A 147 45.67 11.52 11.28
C SER A 147 46.58 11.36 12.50
N LEU A 148 46.69 10.15 13.06
CA LEU A 148 47.54 9.82 14.21
C LEU A 148 48.89 9.20 13.80
N LYS A 149 49.15 9.08 12.50
CA LYS A 149 50.43 8.67 11.90
C LYS A 149 51.10 9.88 11.27
#